data_AF-A0A9P1IIU3-F1
#
_entry.id   AF-A0A9P1IIU3-F1
#
_cell.length_a   1.000
_cell.length_b   1.000
_cell.length_c   1.000
_cell.angle_alpha   90.00
_cell.angle_beta   90.00
_cell.angle_gamma   90.00
#
_symmetry.space_group_name_H-M   'P 1'
#
loop_
_entity.id
_entity.type
_entity.pdbx_description
1 polymer ?
#
loop_
_entity_poly.entity_id
_entity_poly.type
_entity_poly.pdbx_seq_one_letter_code
_entity_poly.pdbx_strand_id
1 'polypeptide(L)'
;MSKLTPFLKKCLLLFTPILLAIPLLFFGPEFRCLFVIIILSTYWIGEVMPIGITSLLPLALFPILQIVSSKNIAPVYFKDSIVLFMTTLIMAMGVQSTGLHRRIALKLLTKVGAKQPIMLFGFMLITCFISFFVSDTACTALMCPTAVALLTTIKDAQKVSG
;
A
#
# COMPACT_ATOMS: atom_id res chain seq x y z
N MET A 1 25.55 9.53 -0.17
CA MET A 1 24.51 9.58 0.88
C MET A 1 23.52 8.39 0.86
N SER A 2 23.63 7.43 -0.08
CA SER A 2 22.70 6.29 -0.23
C SER A 2 23.08 5.00 0.51
N LYS A 3 24.26 4.95 1.16
CA LYS A 3 24.75 3.75 1.87
C LYS A 3 24.46 3.74 3.37
N LEU A 4 23.91 4.83 3.92
CA LEU A 4 23.65 4.95 5.36
C LEU A 4 22.35 4.25 5.79
N THR A 5 21.31 4.30 4.95
CA THR A 5 20.02 3.64 5.18
C THR A 5 20.09 2.11 5.27
N PRO A 6 20.82 1.36 4.41
CA PRO A 6 20.93 -0.09 4.58
C PRO A 6 21.73 -0.50 5.82
N PHE A 7 22.68 0.33 6.25
CA PHE A 7 23.48 0.08 7.45
C PHE A 7 22.65 0.27 8.72
N LEU A 8 21.81 1.31 8.76
CA LEU A 8 20.89 1.59 9.86
C LEU A 8 19.78 0.53 9.96
N LYS A 9 19.26 0.05 8.81
CA LYS A 9 18.33 -1.09 8.74
C LYS A 9 18.97 -2.39 9.25
N LYS A 10 20.22 -2.68 8.88
CA LYS A 10 20.97 -3.83 9.40
C LYS A 10 21.27 -3.72 10.89
N CYS A 11 21.66 -2.54 11.39
CA CYS A 11 21.81 -2.29 12.83
C CYS A 11 20.49 -2.49 13.57
N LEU A 12 19.37 -2.02 13.02
CA LEU A 12 18.05 -2.18 13.63
C LEU A 12 17.57 -3.65 13.63
N LEU A 13 17.95 -4.41 12.60
CA LEU A 13 17.76 -5.86 12.51
C LEU A 13 18.68 -6.67 13.44
N LEU A 14 19.85 -6.13 13.79
CA LEU A 14 20.79 -6.68 14.78
C LEU A 14 20.42 -6.25 16.21
N PHE A 15 19.76 -5.11 16.39
CA PHE A 15 19.30 -4.63 17.69
C PHE A 15 18.10 -5.42 18.20
N THR A 16 17.25 -5.93 17.30
CA THR A 16 16.08 -6.73 17.62
C THR A 16 16.38 -8.03 18.36
N PRO A 17 17.39 -8.85 18.00
CA PRO A 17 17.76 -10.01 18.81
C PRO A 17 18.45 -9.62 20.13
N ILE A 18 19.17 -8.49 20.18
CA ILE A 18 19.73 -7.96 21.45
C ILE A 18 18.59 -7.51 22.39
N LEU A 19 17.55 -6.89 21.84
CA LEU A 19 16.36 -6.45 22.57
C LEU A 19 15.44 -7.64 22.88
N LEU A 20 15.45 -8.72 22.11
CA LEU A 20 14.73 -9.98 22.37
C LEU A 20 15.27 -10.70 23.63
N ALA A 21 16.54 -10.49 23.96
CA ALA A 21 17.20 -11.15 25.08
C ALA A 21 17.07 -10.42 26.43
N ILE A 22 16.84 -9.09 26.44
CA ILE A 22 16.95 -8.26 27.67
C ILE A 22 15.64 -8.21 28.50
N PRO A 23 14.45 -8.03 27.92
CA PRO A 23 13.17 -8.03 28.65
C PRO A 23 12.62 -9.43 28.93
N LEU A 24 13.16 -10.48 28.31
CA LEU A 24 12.77 -11.87 28.54
C LEU A 24 13.04 -12.34 29.98
N LEU A 25 13.89 -11.60 30.71
CA LEU A 25 14.47 -12.05 31.96
C LEU A 25 13.71 -11.59 33.23
N PHE A 26 12.72 -10.68 33.17
CA PHE A 26 12.18 -10.10 34.42
C PHE A 26 10.67 -9.88 34.66
N PHE A 27 9.74 -9.73 33.70
CA PHE A 27 8.34 -9.35 34.07
C PHE A 27 7.20 -9.92 33.20
N GLY A 28 5.96 -9.80 33.72
CA GLY A 28 4.70 -10.47 33.38
C GLY A 28 4.17 -10.36 31.92
N PRO A 29 3.03 -11.01 31.61
CA PRO A 29 2.52 -11.15 30.25
C PRO A 29 2.22 -9.80 29.55
N GLU A 30 1.81 -8.78 30.31
CA GLU A 30 1.55 -7.43 29.79
C GLU A 30 2.79 -6.73 29.20
N PHE A 31 3.96 -6.91 29.80
CA PHE A 31 5.21 -6.29 29.32
C PHE A 31 5.70 -6.95 28.02
N ARG A 32 5.43 -8.25 27.84
CA ARG A 32 5.77 -8.99 26.61
C ARG A 32 4.95 -8.48 25.41
N CYS A 33 3.68 -8.13 25.63
CA CYS A 33 2.85 -7.50 24.59
C CYS A 33 3.40 -6.14 24.17
N LEU A 34 3.67 -5.27 25.15
CA LEU A 34 4.17 -3.92 24.93
C LEU A 34 5.50 -3.93 24.17
N PHE A 35 6.37 -4.88 24.52
CA PHE A 35 7.64 -5.09 23.83
C PHE A 35 7.47 -5.42 22.34
N VAL A 36 6.58 -6.37 22.01
CA VAL A 36 6.30 -6.73 20.61
C VAL A 36 5.75 -5.53 19.84
N ILE A 37 4.87 -4.72 20.46
CA ILE A 37 4.33 -3.50 19.83
C ILE A 37 5.45 -2.51 19.49
N ILE A 38 6.38 -2.24 20.42
CA ILE A 38 7.49 -1.30 20.18
C ILE A 38 8.38 -1.79 19.04
N ILE A 39 8.68 -3.09 18.97
CA ILE A 39 9.45 -3.68 17.87
C ILE A 39 8.73 -3.48 16.54
N LEU A 40 7.44 -3.81 16.47
CA LEU A 40 6.65 -3.68 15.25
C LEU A 40 6.56 -2.23 14.79
N SER A 41 6.31 -1.29 15.70
CA SER A 41 6.26 0.14 15.40
C SER A 41 7.60 0.62 14.84
N THR A 42 8.71 0.21 15.45
CA THR A 42 10.05 0.59 14.98
C THR A 42 10.36 -0.02 13.62
N TYR A 43 9.94 -1.27 13.36
CA TYR A 43 10.11 -1.94 12.08
C TYR A 43 9.24 -1.38 10.96
N TRP A 44 8.01 -0.93 11.27
CA TRP A 44 7.15 -0.22 10.33
C TRP A 44 7.72 1.14 9.96
N ILE A 45 8.12 1.95 10.95
CA ILE A 45 8.68 3.29 10.70
C ILE A 45 10.03 3.19 9.98
N GLY A 46 10.85 2.20 10.34
CA GLY A 46 12.17 1.98 9.73
C GLY A 46 12.15 1.31 8.36
N GLU A 47 10.99 0.81 7.90
CA GLU A 47 10.82 -0.01 6.69
C GLU A 47 11.97 -1.03 6.50
N VAL A 48 12.39 -1.69 7.59
CA VAL A 48 13.56 -2.59 7.58
C VAL A 48 13.31 -3.78 6.67
N MET A 49 12.07 -4.25 6.67
CA MET A 49 11.53 -5.36 5.89
C MET A 49 10.28 -4.87 5.13
N PRO A 50 9.90 -5.54 4.02
CA PRO A 50 8.60 -5.33 3.39
C PRO A 50 7.47 -5.39 4.43
N ILE A 51 6.52 -4.44 4.33
CA ILE A 51 5.43 -4.25 5.29
C ILE A 51 4.67 -5.57 5.55
N GLY A 52 4.47 -6.40 4.52
CA GLY A 52 3.83 -7.72 4.65
C GLY A 52 4.60 -8.69 5.55
N ILE A 53 5.93 -8.73 5.47
CA ILE A 53 6.77 -9.62 6.30
C ILE A 53 6.77 -9.13 7.74
N THR A 54 6.86 -7.81 7.95
CA THR A 54 6.77 -7.20 9.30
C THR A 54 5.43 -7.49 9.95
N SER A 55 4.32 -7.43 9.20
CA SER A 55 2.98 -7.72 9.72
C SER A 55 2.77 -9.20 10.08
N LEU A 56 3.55 -10.12 9.52
CA LEU A 56 3.54 -11.56 9.87
C LEU A 56 4.39 -11.89 11.10
N LEU A 57 5.31 -11.01 11.48
CA LEU A 57 6.20 -11.19 12.64
C LEU A 57 5.45 -11.49 13.97
N PRO A 58 4.32 -10.84 14.31
CA PRO A 58 3.57 -11.12 15.54
C PRO A 58 3.02 -12.55 15.59
N LEU A 59 2.67 -13.13 14.43
CA LEU A 59 2.16 -14.50 14.31
C LEU A 59 3.17 -15.53 14.84
N ALA A 60 4.47 -15.27 14.67
CA ALA A 60 5.54 -16.10 15.19
C ALA A 60 6.00 -15.67 16.60
N LEU A 61 6.10 -14.36 16.86
CA LEU A 61 6.60 -13.84 18.15
C LEU A 61 5.65 -14.14 19.30
N PHE A 62 4.35 -13.92 19.14
CA PHE A 62 3.37 -14.13 20.23
C PHE A 62 3.33 -15.56 20.80
N PRO A 63 3.37 -16.64 19.99
CA PRO A 63 3.45 -18.00 20.53
C PRO A 63 4.83 -18.32 21.13
N ILE A 64 5.93 -17.81 20.57
CA ILE A 64 7.29 -18.00 21.11
C ILE A 64 7.43 -17.36 22.50
N LEU A 65 6.85 -16.18 22.69
CA LEU A 65 6.83 -15.44 23.96
C LEU A 65 5.75 -15.94 24.95
N GLN A 66 5.00 -16.99 24.58
CA GLN A 66 3.87 -17.57 25.33
C GLN A 66 2.82 -16.54 25.78
N ILE A 67 2.53 -15.55 24.95
CA ILE A 67 1.52 -14.53 25.24
C ILE A 67 0.13 -15.05 24.86
N VAL A 68 0.00 -15.58 23.63
CA VAL A 68 -1.25 -16.13 23.10
C VAL A 68 -0.93 -17.36 22.24
N SER A 69 -1.76 -18.40 22.32
CA SER A 69 -1.62 -19.62 21.51
C SER A 69 -1.83 -19.35 20.02
N SER A 70 -1.05 -20.03 19.17
CA SER A 70 -1.11 -19.92 17.70
C SER A 70 -2.53 -20.10 17.14
N LYS A 71 -3.35 -20.95 17.78
CA LYS A 71 -4.73 -21.23 17.37
C LYS A 71 -5.65 -20.01 17.50
N ASN A 72 -5.36 -19.11 18.43
CA ASN A 72 -6.16 -17.90 18.68
C ASN A 72 -5.71 -16.72 17.81
N ILE A 73 -4.44 -16.67 17.40
CA ILE A 73 -3.89 -15.59 16.57
C ILE A 73 -4.16 -15.83 15.09
N ALA A 74 -4.07 -17.07 14.61
CA ALA A 74 -4.31 -17.42 13.21
C ALA A 74 -5.62 -16.85 12.61
N PRO A 75 -6.79 -16.91 13.27
CA PRO A 75 -8.03 -16.36 12.72
C PRO A 75 -8.05 -14.83 12.63
N VAL A 76 -7.19 -14.12 13.39
CA VAL A 76 -7.11 -12.65 13.33
C VAL A 76 -6.55 -12.17 11.99
N TYR A 77 -5.68 -12.97 11.37
CA TYR A 77 -5.09 -12.68 10.06
C TYR A 77 -6.02 -13.00 8.88
N PHE A 78 -7.00 -13.89 9.06
CA PHE A 78 -7.96 -14.31 8.05
C PHE A 78 -9.39 -13.89 8.43
N LYS A 79 -9.57 -12.63 8.83
CA LYS A 79 -10.90 -12.06 9.07
C LYS A 79 -11.62 -11.82 7.74
N ASP A 80 -12.95 -11.93 7.77
CA ASP A 80 -13.82 -11.74 6.59
C ASP A 80 -13.53 -10.43 5.86
N SER A 81 -13.27 -9.34 6.59
CA SER A 81 -12.93 -8.03 6.01
C SER A 81 -11.67 -8.06 5.15
N ILE A 82 -10.65 -8.83 5.54
CA ILE A 82 -9.39 -8.95 4.80
C ILE A 82 -9.64 -9.77 3.52
N VAL A 83 -10.39 -10.86 3.62
CA VAL A 83 -10.73 -11.71 2.47
C VAL A 83 -11.61 -10.96 1.45
N LEU A 84 -12.58 -10.19 1.94
CA LEU A 84 -13.39 -9.30 1.10
C LEU A 84 -12.52 -8.29 0.36
N PHE A 85 -11.60 -7.61 1.07
CA PHE A 85 -10.69 -6.66 0.46
C PHE A 85 -9.76 -7.30 -0.59
N MET A 86 -9.23 -8.49 -0.31
CA MET A 86 -8.41 -9.23 -1.29
C MET A 86 -9.22 -9.59 -2.53
N THR A 87 -10.46 -10.03 -2.37
CA THR A 87 -11.35 -10.42 -3.47
C THR A 87 -11.72 -9.22 -4.34
N THR A 88 -12.03 -8.06 -3.74
CA THR A 88 -12.33 -6.83 -4.49
C THR A 88 -11.11 -6.32 -5.24
N LEU A 89 -9.90 -6.41 -4.67
CA LEU A 89 -8.66 -6.07 -5.37
C LEU A 89 -8.40 -6.96 -6.59
N ILE A 90 -8.59 -8.28 -6.45
CA ILE A 90 -8.45 -9.22 -7.57
C ILE A 90 -9.48 -8.90 -8.67
N MET A 91 -10.73 -8.64 -8.28
CA MET A 91 -11.79 -8.24 -9.22
C MET A 91 -11.44 -6.93 -9.94
N ALA A 92 -10.95 -5.91 -9.21
CA ALA A 92 -10.54 -4.64 -9.77
C ALA A 92 -9.39 -4.80 -10.77
N MET A 93 -8.37 -5.61 -10.46
CA MET A 93 -7.29 -5.94 -11.40
C MET A 93 -7.80 -6.71 -12.62
N GLY A 94 -8.76 -7.62 -12.44
CA GLY A 94 -9.44 -8.31 -13.54
C GLY A 94 -10.10 -7.32 -14.50
N VAL A 95 -10.89 -6.37 -13.99
CA VAL A 95 -11.50 -5.31 -14.80
C VAL A 95 -10.42 -4.42 -15.44
N GLN A 96 -9.35 -4.10 -14.72
CA GLN A 96 -8.24 -3.30 -15.22
C GLN A 96 -7.56 -3.96 -16.44
N SER A 97 -7.37 -5.28 -16.42
CA SER A 97 -6.73 -6.04 -17.51
C SER A 97 -7.49 -5.94 -18.85
N THR A 98 -8.81 -5.74 -18.80
CA THR A 98 -9.63 -5.56 -20.01
C THR A 98 -9.46 -4.18 -20.68
N GLY A 99 -8.75 -3.25 -20.03
CA GLY A 99 -8.55 -1.89 -20.54
C GLY A 99 -9.84 -1.06 -20.58
N LEU A 100 -10.92 -1.53 -19.93
CA LEU A 100 -12.23 -0.88 -19.94
C LEU A 100 -12.17 0.54 -19.36
N HIS A 101 -11.42 0.73 -18.27
CA HIS A 101 -11.22 2.05 -17.64
C HIS A 101 -10.60 3.07 -18.61
N ARG A 102 -9.60 2.67 -19.40
CA ARG A 102 -8.96 3.53 -20.41
C ARG A 102 -9.92 3.88 -21.55
N ARG A 103 -10.74 2.93 -22.01
CA ARG A 103 -11.77 3.19 -23.03
C ARG A 103 -12.84 4.15 -22.54
N ILE A 104 -13.28 4.01 -21.29
CA ILE A 104 -14.26 4.91 -20.67
C ILE A 104 -13.66 6.32 -20.49
N ALA A 105 -12.43 6.42 -19.98
CA ALA A 105 -11.74 7.69 -19.81
C ALA A 105 -11.58 8.45 -21.15
N LEU A 106 -11.15 7.77 -22.21
CA LEU A 106 -11.04 8.35 -23.55
C LEU A 106 -12.40 8.84 -24.09
N LYS A 107 -13.46 8.02 -23.98
CA LYS A 107 -14.81 8.40 -24.45
C LYS A 107 -15.39 9.59 -23.69
N LEU A 108 -15.19 9.64 -22.37
CA LEU A 108 -15.65 10.76 -21.55
C LEU A 108 -14.89 12.04 -21.90
N LEU A 109 -13.58 11.95 -22.15
CA LEU A 109 -12.78 13.11 -22.50
C LEU A 109 -13.15 13.70 -23.86
N THR A 110 -13.48 12.86 -24.85
CA THR A 110 -13.99 13.34 -26.14
C THR A 110 -15.34 14.05 -26.00
N LYS A 111 -16.18 13.66 -25.03
CA LYS A 111 -17.49 14.30 -24.77
C LYS A 111 -17.42 15.63 -24.03
N VAL A 112 -16.40 15.84 -23.20
CA VAL A 112 -16.29 16.98 -22.26
C VAL A 112 -15.74 18.27 -22.92
N GLY A 113 -15.25 18.18 -24.17
CA GLY A 113 -14.89 19.34 -25.00
C GLY A 113 -13.45 19.85 -24.81
N ALA A 114 -12.92 20.54 -25.83
CA ALA A 114 -11.49 20.84 -26.00
C ALA A 114 -10.91 21.96 -25.10
N LYS A 115 -11.64 22.45 -24.08
CA LYS A 115 -11.13 23.50 -23.19
C LYS A 115 -10.29 22.89 -22.06
N GLN A 116 -9.02 23.28 -21.95
CA GLN A 116 -8.05 22.81 -20.94
C GLN A 116 -8.57 22.71 -19.49
N PRO A 117 -9.26 23.72 -18.90
CA PRO A 117 -9.72 23.63 -17.52
C PRO A 117 -10.86 22.60 -17.33
N ILE A 118 -11.73 22.44 -18.32
CA ILE A 118 -12.87 21.51 -18.29
C ILE A 118 -12.38 20.07 -18.45
N MET A 119 -11.34 19.85 -19.25
CA MET A 119 -10.70 18.55 -19.41
C MET A 119 -10.00 18.07 -18.13
N LEU A 120 -9.29 18.97 -17.44
CA LEU A 120 -8.66 18.69 -16.14
C LEU A 120 -9.71 18.39 -15.06
N PHE A 121 -10.81 19.15 -15.02
CA PHE A 121 -11.91 18.91 -14.10
C PHE A 121 -12.55 17.53 -14.34
N GLY A 122 -12.82 17.17 -15.60
CA GLY A 122 -13.33 15.83 -15.95
C GLY A 122 -12.38 14.71 -15.54
N PHE A 123 -11.07 14.90 -15.74
CA PHE A 123 -10.04 13.93 -15.32
C PHE A 123 -10.01 13.74 -13.80
N MET A 124 -10.07 14.83 -13.02
CA MET A 124 -10.14 14.75 -11.55
C MET A 124 -11.41 14.05 -11.07
N LEU A 125 -12.56 14.33 -11.70
CA LEU A 125 -13.85 13.74 -11.34
C LEU A 125 -13.85 12.22 -11.60
N ILE A 126 -13.33 11.78 -12.74
CA ILE A 126 -13.18 10.36 -13.09
C ILE A 126 -12.23 9.67 -12.09
N THR A 127 -11.11 10.32 -11.75
CA THR A 127 -10.15 9.80 -10.77
C THR A 127 -10.78 9.64 -9.39
N CYS A 128 -11.58 10.62 -8.95
CA CYS A 128 -12.31 10.59 -7.68
C CYS A 128 -13.29 9.42 -7.62
N PHE A 129 -14.09 9.21 -8.67
CA PHE A 129 -15.00 8.06 -8.74
C PHE A 129 -14.26 6.73 -8.73
N ILE A 130 -13.12 6.62 -9.42
CA ILE A 130 -12.31 5.39 -9.44
C ILE A 130 -11.70 5.11 -8.05
N SER A 131 -11.27 6.15 -7.32
CA SER A 131 -10.71 6.02 -5.96
C SER A 131 -11.69 5.44 -4.95
N PHE A 132 -13.01 5.59 -5.16
CA PHE A 132 -14.02 4.97 -4.29
C PHE A 132 -14.09 3.45 -4.42
N PHE A 133 -13.71 2.89 -5.57
CA PHE A 133 -13.82 1.46 -5.86
C PHE A 133 -12.48 0.74 -5.90
N VAL A 134 -11.39 1.48 -6.09
CA VAL A 134 -10.04 0.95 -6.34
C VAL A 134 -9.10 1.46 -5.26
N SER A 135 -8.19 0.60 -4.77
CA SER A 135 -7.14 1.01 -3.83
C SER A 135 -6.31 2.17 -4.37
N ASP A 136 -5.96 3.12 -3.50
CA ASP A 136 -5.25 4.36 -3.85
C ASP A 136 -3.95 4.11 -4.64
N THR A 137 -3.24 3.03 -4.32
CA THR A 137 -2.02 2.62 -5.03
C THR A 137 -2.33 2.21 -6.49
N ALA A 138 -3.39 1.44 -6.71
CA ALA A 138 -3.81 1.02 -8.04
C ALA A 138 -4.39 2.18 -8.86
N CYS A 139 -5.14 3.09 -8.21
CA CYS A 139 -5.64 4.31 -8.84
C CYS A 139 -4.48 5.18 -9.36
N THR A 140 -3.44 5.38 -8.55
CA THR A 140 -2.26 6.17 -8.94
C THR A 140 -1.48 5.52 -10.09
N ALA A 141 -1.27 4.21 -10.04
CA ALA A 141 -0.61 3.45 -11.10
C ALA A 141 -1.35 3.55 -12.46
N LEU A 142 -2.67 3.69 -12.43
CA LEU A 142 -3.52 3.88 -13.61
C LEU A 142 -3.54 5.31 -14.15
N MET A 143 -3.60 6.28 -13.25
CA MET A 143 -3.68 7.69 -13.60
C MET A 143 -2.37 8.24 -14.13
N CYS A 144 -1.23 7.74 -13.66
CA CYS A 144 0.09 8.18 -14.10
C CYS A 144 0.30 8.05 -15.63
N PRO A 145 0.15 6.86 -16.26
CA PRO A 145 0.30 6.74 -17.72
C PRO A 145 -0.82 7.44 -18.48
N THR A 146 -2.03 7.51 -17.93
CA THR A 146 -3.17 8.19 -18.57
C THR A 146 -2.93 9.70 -18.62
N ALA A 147 -2.48 10.31 -17.53
CA ALA A 147 -2.14 11.73 -17.46
C ALA A 147 -1.01 12.08 -18.44
N VAL A 148 0.04 11.26 -18.52
CA VAL A 148 1.12 11.43 -19.50
C VAL A 148 0.60 11.40 -20.93
N ALA A 149 -0.26 10.43 -21.29
CA ALA A 149 -0.85 10.34 -22.62
C ALA A 149 -1.75 11.55 -22.96
N LEU A 150 -2.44 12.12 -21.97
CA LEU A 150 -3.22 13.35 -22.17
C LEU A 150 -2.31 14.55 -22.43
N LEU A 151 -1.26 14.71 -21.64
CA LEU A 151 -0.30 15.81 -21.81
C LEU A 151 0.39 15.78 -23.18
N THR A 152 0.75 14.59 -23.70
CA THR A 152 1.32 14.47 -25.05
C THR A 152 0.31 14.86 -26.12
N THR A 153 -0.94 14.42 -26.00
CA THR A 153 -2.01 14.74 -26.98
C THR A 153 -2.29 16.24 -27.04
N ILE A 154 -2.31 16.93 -25.89
CA ILE A 154 -2.48 18.40 -25.85
C ILE A 154 -1.30 19.10 -26.53
N LYS A 155 -0.07 18.63 -26.28
CA LYS A 155 1.15 19.22 -26.84
C LYS A 155 1.19 19.09 -28.36
N ASP A 156 0.74 17.95 -28.89
CA ASP A 156 0.64 17.72 -30.34
C ASP A 156 -0.47 18.56 -30.98
N ALA A 157 -1.64 18.67 -30.33
CA ALA A 157 -2.72 19.54 -30.80
C ALA A 157 -2.32 21.03 -30.84
N GLN A 158 -1.54 21.50 -29.88
CA GLN A 158 -1.02 22.88 -29.87
C GLN A 158 -0.01 23.16 -31.00
N LYS A 159 0.81 22.16 -31.39
CA LYS A 159 1.77 22.28 -32.49
C LYS A 159 1.13 22.37 -33.89
N VAL A 160 -0.11 21.92 -34.04
CA VAL A 160 -0.84 21.95 -35.33
C VAL A 160 -1.61 23.26 -35.51
N SER A 161 -1.85 24.01 -34.43
CA SER A 161 -2.63 25.26 -34.44
C SER A 161 -1.78 26.54 -34.40
N GLY A 162 -0.44 26.43 -34.39
CA GLY A 162 0.49 27.56 -34.46
C GLY A 162 1.48 27.37 -35.61
#